data_AF-A0A9P1J1F8-F1
#
_entry.id   AF-A0A9P1J1F8-F1
#
_cell.length_a   1.000
_cell.length_b   1.000
_cell.length_c   1.000
_cell.angle_alpha   90.00
_cell.angle_beta   90.00
_cell.angle_gamma   90.00
#
_symmetry.space_group_name_H-M   'P 1'
#
loop_
_entity.id
_entity.type
_entity.pdbx_description
1 polymer ?
#
loop_
_entity_poly.entity_id
_entity_poly.type
_entity_poly.pdbx_seq_one_letter_code
_entity_poly.pdbx_strand_id
1 'polypeptide(L)'
;MELQLLKRPRPLPAFRDEEKGIHAQWKIKGFYYRRNGLPKISVKGIGRVRYACLELESNFPPVKISKQLVNIGYVEHVNEDILDVRGADFRLLIFGVQHVEIIRDWLRFLVIRQRIPHSLLGLPFDWQVNPIKDDKQLQLSRISPFHCFKLW
;
A
#
# COMPACT_ATOMS: atom_id res chain seq x y z
N MET A 1 33.61 15.10 -22.30
CA MET A 1 32.98 15.45 -21.02
C MET A 1 31.96 14.38 -20.74
N GLU A 2 32.25 13.46 -19.81
CA GLU A 2 31.32 12.38 -19.48
C GLU A 2 30.19 12.94 -18.61
N LEU A 3 28.95 12.77 -19.07
CA LEU A 3 27.77 13.15 -18.30
C LEU A 3 27.68 12.23 -17.08
N GLN A 4 27.85 12.79 -15.88
CA GLN A 4 27.59 12.04 -14.64
C GLN A 4 26.09 11.79 -14.53
N LEU A 5 25.71 10.51 -14.63
CA LEU A 5 24.34 10.09 -14.37
C LEU A 5 23.97 10.43 -12.92
N LEU A 6 22.79 11.02 -12.74
CA LEU A 6 22.23 11.33 -11.43
C LEU A 6 22.07 10.04 -10.63
N LYS A 7 22.88 9.88 -9.57
CA LYS A 7 22.79 8.74 -8.66
C LYS A 7 21.79 9.04 -7.55
N ARG A 8 21.12 7.99 -7.07
CA ARG A 8 20.19 8.11 -5.95
C ARG A 8 20.97 8.39 -4.66
N PRO A 9 20.55 9.36 -3.82
CA PRO A 9 21.28 9.72 -2.60
C PRO A 9 21.18 8.68 -1.48
N ARG A 10 20.24 7.71 -1.54
CA ARG A 10 20.14 6.61 -0.58
C ARG A 10 20.02 5.27 -1.30
N PRO A 11 20.77 4.23 -0.88
CA PRO A 11 20.57 2.89 -1.39
C PRO A 11 19.16 2.41 -1.01
N LEU A 12 18.52 1.70 -1.94
CA LEU A 12 17.32 0.94 -1.61
C LEU A 12 17.72 -0.17 -0.63
N PRO A 13 16.82 -0.64 0.25
CA PRO A 13 16.99 -1.95 0.86
C PRO A 13 17.26 -2.95 -0.26
N ALA A 14 18.23 -3.84 -0.07
CA ALA A 14 18.59 -4.85 -1.04
C ALA A 14 17.42 -5.83 -1.22
N PHE A 15 16.48 -5.49 -2.09
CA PHE A 15 15.41 -6.38 -2.52
C PHE A 15 15.98 -7.28 -3.61
N ARG A 16 15.67 -8.58 -3.55
CA ARG A 16 16.31 -9.63 -4.37
C ARG A 16 16.11 -9.48 -5.88
N ASP A 17 15.22 -8.60 -6.33
CA ASP A 17 14.86 -8.41 -7.72
C ASP A 17 15.01 -6.92 -8.10
N GLU A 18 16.16 -6.54 -8.66
CA GLU A 18 16.41 -5.17 -9.17
C GLU A 18 15.71 -4.94 -10.52
N GLU A 19 14.39 -5.08 -10.55
CA GLU A 19 13.61 -4.64 -11.71
C GLU A 19 13.48 -3.12 -11.74
N LYS A 20 13.61 -2.55 -12.95
CA LYS A 20 13.45 -1.11 -13.17
C LYS A 20 12.11 -0.62 -12.63
N GLY A 21 12.16 0.46 -11.85
CA GLY A 21 10.97 1.12 -11.31
C GLY A 21 10.44 0.54 -10.00
N ILE A 22 11.00 -0.55 -9.46
CA ILE A 22 10.61 -1.04 -8.12
C ILE A 22 11.30 -0.18 -7.04
N HIS A 23 10.50 0.39 -6.16
CA HIS A 23 10.96 1.22 -5.04
C HIS A 23 10.88 0.52 -3.68
N ALA A 24 10.06 -0.53 -3.59
CA ALA A 24 9.97 -1.42 -2.44
C ALA A 24 9.27 -2.71 -2.86
N GLN A 25 9.69 -3.86 -2.29
CA GLN A 25 9.04 -5.15 -2.50
C GLN A 25 9.09 -5.97 -1.23
N TRP A 26 7.96 -6.56 -0.83
CA TRP A 26 7.88 -7.39 0.36
C TRP A 26 6.88 -8.53 0.18
N LYS A 27 7.08 -9.60 0.93
CA LYS A 27 6.14 -10.72 0.98
C LYS A 27 4.99 -10.40 1.93
N ILE A 28 3.80 -10.88 1.60
CA ILE A 28 2.59 -10.70 2.40
C ILE A 28 1.92 -12.07 2.59
N LYS A 29 1.36 -12.32 3.78
CA LYS A 29 0.57 -13.52 4.04
C LYS A 29 -0.79 -13.46 3.37
N GLY A 30 -1.32 -12.26 3.14
CA GLY A 30 -2.56 -12.06 2.41
C GLY A 30 -2.96 -10.59 2.40
N PHE A 31 -4.07 -10.29 1.74
CA PHE A 31 -4.70 -8.98 1.80
C PHE A 31 -6.23 -9.08 1.74
N TYR A 32 -6.86 -8.07 2.29
CA TYR A 32 -8.28 -7.77 2.14
C TYR A 32 -8.40 -6.44 1.39
N TYR A 33 -9.18 -6.42 0.33
CA TYR A 33 -9.42 -5.23 -0.47
C TYR A 33 -10.90 -5.00 -0.65
N ARG A 34 -11.35 -3.78 -0.39
CA ARG A 34 -12.73 -3.36 -0.63
C ARG A 34 -12.74 -2.06 -1.44
N ARG A 35 -13.58 -2.03 -2.47
CA ARG A 35 -13.95 -0.83 -3.23
C ARG A 35 -15.43 -0.98 -3.57
N ASN A 36 -16.29 -0.11 -3.03
CA ASN A 36 -17.74 -0.04 -3.23
C ASN A 36 -18.36 -1.33 -3.82
N GLY A 37 -18.59 -2.33 -2.96
CA GLY A 37 -19.09 -3.64 -3.38
C GLY A 37 -18.46 -4.80 -2.63
N LEU A 38 -18.35 -5.95 -3.30
CA LEU A 38 -17.82 -7.19 -2.73
C LEU A 38 -16.33 -7.08 -2.41
N PRO A 39 -15.91 -7.48 -1.19
CA PRO A 39 -14.51 -7.50 -0.85
C PRO A 39 -13.76 -8.61 -1.60
N LYS A 40 -12.54 -8.31 -2.03
CA LYS A 40 -11.59 -9.28 -2.56
C LYS A 40 -10.65 -9.68 -1.43
N ILE A 41 -10.51 -10.97 -1.22
CA ILE A 41 -9.61 -11.54 -0.22
C ILE A 41 -8.66 -12.46 -0.94
N SER A 42 -7.38 -12.36 -0.62
CA SER A 42 -6.39 -13.29 -1.12
C SER A 42 -5.31 -13.61 -0.11
N VAL A 43 -4.74 -14.81 -0.23
CA VAL A 43 -3.67 -15.32 0.62
C VAL A 43 -2.42 -15.57 -0.21
N LYS A 44 -1.26 -15.47 0.45
CA LYS A 44 0.09 -15.62 -0.11
C LYS A 44 0.32 -14.71 -1.32
N GLY A 45 0.91 -13.55 -1.07
CA GLY A 45 1.16 -12.57 -2.11
C GLY A 45 2.47 -11.82 -1.95
N ILE A 46 2.66 -10.89 -2.89
CA ILE A 46 3.77 -9.95 -2.94
C ILE A 46 3.18 -8.55 -3.04
N GLY A 47 3.60 -7.68 -2.12
CA GLY A 47 3.39 -6.25 -2.23
C GLY A 47 4.61 -5.59 -2.83
N ARG A 48 4.41 -4.70 -3.80
CA ARG A 48 5.49 -3.91 -4.38
C ARG A 48 5.03 -2.49 -4.67
N VAL A 49 5.92 -1.53 -4.49
CA VAL A 49 5.74 -0.17 -4.99
C VAL A 49 6.53 -0.05 -6.28
N ARG A 50 5.83 0.08 -7.40
CA ARG A 50 6.41 0.24 -8.73
C ARG A 50 6.08 1.63 -9.26
N TYR A 51 7.10 2.46 -9.48
CA TYR A 51 6.99 3.86 -9.84
C TYR A 51 6.08 4.63 -8.87
N ALA A 52 4.90 5.05 -9.33
CA ALA A 52 3.90 5.78 -8.56
C ALA A 52 2.71 4.90 -8.16
N CYS A 53 2.84 3.58 -8.24
CA CYS A 53 1.77 2.62 -7.96
C CYS A 53 2.16 1.64 -6.85
N LEU A 54 1.23 1.43 -5.92
CA LEU A 54 1.23 0.30 -5.00
C LEU A 54 0.53 -0.87 -5.69
N GLU A 55 1.29 -1.93 -5.97
CA GLU A 55 0.79 -3.17 -6.55
C GLU A 55 0.78 -4.28 -5.50
N LEU A 56 -0.31 -5.04 -5.49
CA LEU A 56 -0.42 -6.30 -4.78
C LEU A 56 -0.74 -7.39 -5.77
N GLU A 57 0.04 -8.47 -5.69
CA GLU A 57 -0.18 -9.68 -6.45
C GLU A 57 -0.30 -10.85 -5.47
N SER A 58 -1.19 -11.78 -5.76
CA SER A 58 -1.43 -12.94 -4.93
C SER A 58 -1.55 -14.19 -5.76
N ASN A 59 -1.21 -15.32 -5.15
CA ASN A 59 -1.22 -16.61 -5.82
C ASN A 59 -2.56 -17.35 -5.63
N PHE A 60 -3.30 -17.09 -4.55
CA PHE A 60 -4.54 -17.84 -4.26
C PHE A 60 -5.60 -17.04 -3.47
N PRO A 61 -6.76 -16.72 -4.08
CA PRO A 61 -7.02 -16.69 -5.53
C PRO A 61 -6.07 -15.71 -6.25
N PRO A 62 -5.75 -15.94 -7.54
CA PRO A 62 -4.90 -15.03 -8.29
C PRO A 62 -5.60 -13.69 -8.48
N VAL A 63 -5.20 -12.70 -7.69
CA VAL A 63 -5.74 -11.35 -7.71
C VAL A 63 -4.60 -10.35 -7.80
N LYS A 64 -4.70 -9.45 -8.76
CA LYS A 64 -3.81 -8.29 -8.91
C LYS A 64 -4.58 -7.01 -8.61
N ILE A 65 -4.04 -6.19 -7.73
CA ILE A 65 -4.56 -4.86 -7.39
C ILE A 65 -3.44 -3.86 -7.65
N SER A 66 -3.77 -2.75 -8.28
CA SER A 66 -2.86 -1.62 -8.44
C SER A 66 -3.57 -0.34 -8.06
N LYS A 67 -2.92 0.48 -7.23
CA LYS A 67 -3.42 1.77 -6.76
C LYS A 67 -2.34 2.82 -6.88
N GLN A 68 -2.69 3.97 -7.45
CA GLN A 68 -1.79 5.10 -7.50
C GLN A 68 -1.53 5.62 -6.09
N LEU A 69 -0.28 5.95 -5.78
CA LEU A 69 0.14 6.45 -4.47
C LEU A 69 -0.54 7.77 -4.12
N VAL A 70 -0.84 8.62 -5.11
CA VAL A 70 -1.52 9.90 -4.90
C VAL A 70 -2.95 9.73 -4.37
N ASN A 71 -3.61 8.60 -4.68
CA ASN A 71 -4.98 8.30 -4.25
C ASN A 71 -5.05 7.64 -2.86
N ILE A 72 -3.90 7.23 -2.31
CA ILE A 72 -3.82 6.73 -0.93
C ILE A 72 -3.95 7.93 -0.03
N GLY A 73 -4.95 7.95 0.87
CA GLY A 73 -5.18 8.99 1.86
C GLY A 73 -4.43 8.73 3.17
N TYR A 74 -4.54 7.50 3.68
CA TYR A 74 -4.00 7.07 4.97
C TYR A 74 -3.21 5.78 4.86
N VAL A 75 -2.13 5.69 5.63
CA VAL A 75 -1.31 4.49 5.80
C VAL A 75 -1.02 4.36 7.27
N GLU A 76 -1.67 3.41 7.93
CA GLU A 76 -1.48 3.10 9.35
C GLU A 76 -1.09 1.63 9.50
N HIS A 77 -0.50 1.30 10.65
CA HIS A 77 -0.45 -0.08 11.09
C HIS A 77 -1.46 -0.25 12.22
N VAL A 78 -2.04 -1.45 12.35
CA VAL A 78 -3.03 -1.73 13.40
C VAL A 78 -2.45 -2.64 14.47
N ASN A 79 -1.69 -3.65 14.04
CA ASN A 79 -0.93 -4.58 14.88
C ASN A 79 0.51 -4.67 14.33
N GLU A 80 1.35 -5.51 14.93
CA GLU A 80 2.75 -5.74 14.49
C GLU A 80 2.89 -6.28 13.06
N ASP A 81 1.82 -6.82 12.46
CA ASP A 81 1.87 -7.48 11.15
C ASP A 81 0.82 -7.01 10.13
N ILE A 82 -0.04 -6.04 10.49
CA ILE A 82 -1.15 -5.55 9.64
C ILE A 82 -0.92 -4.10 9.22
N LEU A 83 -0.84 -3.89 7.91
CA LEU A 83 -0.81 -2.57 7.29
C LEU A 83 -2.20 -2.20 6.74
N ASP A 84 -2.78 -1.11 7.22
CA ASP A 84 -4.05 -0.55 6.77
C ASP A 84 -3.80 0.64 5.85
N VAL A 85 -4.11 0.48 4.57
CA VAL A 85 -3.97 1.49 3.52
C VAL A 85 -5.35 1.89 3.03
N ARG A 86 -5.70 3.17 3.18
CA ARG A 86 -7.02 3.70 2.82
C ARG A 86 -6.89 4.80 1.78
N GLY A 87 -7.77 4.78 0.78
CA GLY A 87 -8.02 5.88 -0.13
C GLY A 87 -9.43 6.44 0.05
N ALA A 88 -9.83 7.37 -0.82
CA ALA A 88 -11.18 7.93 -0.76
C ALA A 88 -12.28 6.89 -1.06
N ASP A 89 -12.02 5.96 -1.98
CA ASP A 89 -12.99 4.97 -2.47
C ASP A 89 -12.60 3.50 -2.18
N PHE A 90 -11.48 3.26 -1.50
CA PHE A 90 -10.99 1.92 -1.23
C PHE A 90 -10.34 1.78 0.13
N ARG A 91 -10.36 0.54 0.62
CA ARG A 91 -9.62 0.12 1.81
C ARG A 91 -8.87 -1.17 1.51
N LEU A 92 -7.61 -1.20 1.94
CA LEU A 92 -6.70 -2.29 1.70
C LEU A 92 -5.98 -2.66 3.01
N LEU A 93 -6.25 -3.85 3.52
CA LEU A 93 -5.55 -4.42 4.66
C LEU A 93 -4.56 -5.45 4.15
N ILE A 94 -3.30 -5.32 4.55
CA ILE A 94 -2.23 -6.22 4.15
C ILE A 94 -1.73 -6.93 5.39
N PHE A 95 -1.74 -8.26 5.36
CA PHE A 95 -1.45 -9.11 6.51
C PHE A 95 -0.08 -9.78 6.40
N GLY A 96 0.55 -10.02 7.56
CA GLY A 96 1.82 -10.73 7.66
C GLY A 96 2.99 -9.99 7.03
N VAL A 97 2.99 -8.66 7.16
CA VAL A 97 4.07 -7.79 6.70
C VAL A 97 5.19 -7.81 7.73
N GLN A 98 6.41 -8.21 7.33
CA GLN A 98 7.58 -8.16 8.21
C GLN A 98 8.04 -6.72 8.38
N HIS A 99 8.29 -6.28 9.62
CA HIS A 99 8.67 -4.89 9.94
C HIS A 99 7.65 -3.86 9.44
N VAL A 100 6.38 -4.01 9.84
CA VAL A 100 5.26 -3.19 9.36
C VAL A 100 5.49 -1.69 9.55
N GLU A 101 6.16 -1.28 10.64
CA GLU A 101 6.44 0.14 10.93
C GLU A 101 7.37 0.77 9.87
N ILE A 102 8.43 0.05 9.50
CA ILE A 102 9.38 0.50 8.48
C ILE A 102 8.67 0.64 7.13
N ILE A 103 7.85 -0.35 6.78
CA ILE A 103 7.10 -0.34 5.51
C ILE A 103 6.04 0.75 5.50
N ARG A 104 5.35 0.99 6.63
CA ARG A 104 4.39 2.09 6.81
C ARG A 104 5.06 3.44 6.55
N ASP A 105 6.17 3.71 7.23
CA ASP A 105 6.84 5.02 7.13
C ASP A 105 7.47 5.23 5.75
N TRP A 106 7.99 4.16 5.14
CA TRP A 106 8.46 4.19 3.77
C TRP A 106 7.33 4.48 2.78
N LEU A 107 6.18 3.82 2.92
CA LEU A 107 5.03 4.03 2.05
C LEU A 107 4.47 5.44 2.21
N ARG A 108 4.38 5.97 3.44
CA ARG A 108 4.01 7.37 3.71
C ARG A 108 4.93 8.34 2.99
N PHE A 109 6.25 8.14 3.11
CA PHE A 109 7.23 8.98 2.43
C PHE A 109 7.04 8.96 0.91
N LEU A 110 6.83 7.78 0.32
CA LEU A 110 6.60 7.62 -1.12
C LEU A 110 5.30 8.30 -1.57
N VAL A 111 4.21 8.18 -0.79
CA VAL A 111 2.93 8.87 -1.05
C VAL A 111 3.13 10.39 -1.05
N ILE A 112 3.75 10.94 0.00
CA ILE A 112 4.01 12.38 0.11
C ILE A 112 4.83 12.87 -1.07
N ARG A 113 5.88 12.13 -1.45
CA ARG A 113 6.74 12.48 -2.59
C ARG A 113 5.95 12.62 -3.90
N GLN A 114 4.96 11.75 -4.13
CA GLN A 114 4.12 11.82 -5.32
C GLN A 114 3.07 12.94 -5.26
N ARG A 115 2.71 13.41 -4.06
CA ARG A 115 1.76 14.52 -3.88
C ARG A 115 2.40 15.89 -4.10
N ILE A 116 3.71 16.06 -3.89
CA ILE A 116 4.40 17.35 -4.07
C ILE A 116 4.14 17.95 -5.47
N PRO A 117 4.36 17.22 -6.59
CA PRO A 117 4.03 17.76 -7.91
C PRO A 117 2.56 18.10 -8.06
N HIS A 118 1.65 17.28 -7.50
CA HIS A 118 0.21 17.51 -7.55
C HIS A 118 -0.19 18.82 -6.86
N SER A 119 0.40 19.10 -5.69
CA SER A 119 0.21 20.36 -4.95
C SER A 119 0.78 21.55 -5.72
N LEU A 120 1.97 21.42 -6.32
CA LEU A 120 2.59 22.48 -7.11
C LEU A 120 1.75 22.86 -8.34
N LEU A 121 1.06 21.88 -8.93
CA LEU A 121 0.17 22.08 -10.07
C LEU A 121 -1.24 22.57 -9.66
N GLY A 122 -1.53 22.70 -8.35
CA GLY A 122 -2.84 23.12 -7.85
C GLY A 122 -3.97 22.14 -8.13
N LEU A 123 -3.64 20.85 -8.38
CA LEU A 123 -4.64 19.85 -8.70
C LEU A 123 -5.34 19.34 -7.42
N PRO A 124 -6.68 19.16 -7.44
CA PRO A 124 -7.43 18.73 -6.27
C PRO A 124 -7.18 17.26 -5.95
N PHE A 125 -6.97 16.94 -4.68
CA PHE A 125 -6.80 15.57 -4.23
C PHE A 125 -8.14 14.82 -4.11
N ASP A 126 -8.11 13.50 -4.27
CA ASP A 126 -9.31 12.64 -4.19
C ASP A 126 -10.12 12.86 -2.91
N TRP A 127 -9.46 13.06 -1.75
CA TRP A 127 -10.15 13.29 -0.47
C TRP A 127 -10.70 14.72 -0.31
N GLN A 128 -10.26 15.67 -1.14
CA GLN A 128 -10.85 17.02 -1.18
C GLN A 128 -12.15 17.01 -2.01
N VAL A 129 -12.23 16.13 -3.01
CA VAL A 129 -13.40 16.01 -3.90
C VAL A 129 -14.44 15.05 -3.33
N ASN A 130 -14.00 13.94 -2.74
CA ASN A 130 -14.87 12.91 -2.17
C ASN A 130 -14.48 12.62 -0.70
N PRO A 131 -15.33 12.95 0.28
CA PRO A 131 -15.06 12.57 1.66
C PRO A 131 -14.99 11.06 1.79
N ILE A 132 -14.12 10.59 2.68
CA ILE A 132 -13.81 9.17 2.85
C ILE A 132 -15.05 8.43 3.34
N LYS A 133 -15.51 7.46 2.54
CA LYS A 133 -16.77 6.76 2.80
C LYS A 133 -16.65 5.62 3.81
N ASP A 134 -15.45 5.06 4.00
CA ASP A 134 -15.24 3.85 4.81
C ASP A 134 -14.23 4.08 5.95
N ASP A 135 -14.62 4.88 6.93
CA ASP A 135 -13.82 5.17 8.15
C ASP A 135 -14.20 4.27 9.35
N LYS A 136 -14.91 3.16 9.10
CA LYS A 136 -15.28 2.24 10.19
C LYS A 136 -14.03 1.65 10.84
N GLN A 137 -13.98 1.62 12.17
CA GLN A 137 -12.90 0.95 12.89
C GLN A 137 -12.90 -0.56 12.59
N LEU A 138 -11.72 -1.16 12.51
CA LEU A 138 -11.60 -2.62 12.33
C LEU A 138 -11.91 -3.30 13.65
N GLN A 139 -12.88 -4.21 13.66
CA GLN A 139 -13.03 -5.16 14.76
C GLN A 139 -12.11 -6.36 14.51
N LEU A 140 -10.84 -6.25 14.93
CA LEU A 140 -9.89 -7.35 14.83
C LEU A 140 -10.01 -8.25 16.07
N SER A 141 -10.43 -9.51 15.90
CA SER A 141 -10.41 -10.50 16.98
C SER A 141 -8.98 -11.00 17.23
N ARG A 142 -8.52 -10.98 18.49
CA ARG A 142 -7.13 -11.28 18.92
C ARG A 142 -6.63 -12.72 18.70
N ILE A 143 -7.46 -13.66 18.23
CA ILE A 143 -7.21 -15.11 18.42
C ILE A 143 -6.74 -15.86 17.15
N SER A 144 -6.71 -15.26 15.95
CA SER A 144 -6.05 -15.88 14.79
C SER A 144 -5.87 -14.91 13.62
N PRO A 145 -4.75 -15.01 12.86
CA PRO A 145 -4.55 -14.23 11.63
C PRO A 145 -5.60 -14.55 10.55
N PHE A 146 -6.35 -15.64 10.73
CA PHE A 146 -7.46 -16.06 9.88
C PHE A 146 -8.83 -15.93 10.55
N HIS A 147 -8.99 -15.15 11.63
CA HIS A 147 -10.32 -14.88 12.22
C HIS A 147 -10.81 -13.43 12.02
N CYS A 148 -10.05 -12.61 11.29
CA CYS A 148 -10.52 -11.36 10.68
C CYS A 148 -11.61 -11.56 9.60
N PHE A 149 -12.06 -12.81 9.39
CA PHE A 149 -13.15 -13.18 8.49
C PHE A 149 -14.55 -12.95 9.10
N LYS A 150 -14.66 -12.49 10.35
CA LYS A 150 -15.87 -11.83 10.85
C LYS A 150 -15.76 -10.32 10.65
N LEU A 151 -15.74 -9.90 9.38
CA LEU A 151 -16.07 -8.53 9.00
C LEU A 151 -17.60 -8.44 8.94
N TRP A 152 -18.21 -8.07 10.07
CA TRP A 152 -19.58 -7.55 10.09
C TRP A 152 -19.50 -6.02 10.09
#